data_AF-A0A2Z6UTH4-F1
#
_entry.id   AF-A0A2Z6UTH4-F1
#
_cell.length_a   1.000
_cell.length_b   1.000
_cell.length_c   1.000
_cell.angle_alpha   90.00
_cell.angle_beta   90.00
_cell.angle_gamma   90.00
#
_symmetry.space_group_name_H-M   'P 1'
#
loop_
_entity.id
_entity.type
_entity.pdbx_description
1 polymer ?
#
loop_
_entity_poly.entity_id
_entity_poly.type
_entity_poly.pdbx_seq_one_letter_code
_entity_poly.pdbx_strand_id
1 'polypeptide(L)'
;MGISQDRLRFLPNDFNEETHRANLGIADIVLDTYPYNGATTTLETLWMGIPLVTRVGEQFAARNSYTFMKNAGISQGIAWNDEEYVQWGIKLGLDENLREEIHYQLRQSRHTSPLWNAKKFTIDMEKAYEQIWQNHHDD
;
A
#
# COMPACT_ATOMS: atom_id res chain seq x y z
N MET A 1 25.17 12.35 -2.36
CA MET A 1 24.53 11.15 -2.94
C MET A 1 24.62 11.05 -4.47
N GLY A 2 25.45 11.81 -5.20
CA GLY A 2 25.71 11.54 -6.64
C GLY A 2 24.53 11.63 -7.62
N ILE A 3 23.32 11.94 -7.14
CA ILE A 3 22.11 12.14 -7.95
C ILE A 3 21.92 13.63 -8.19
N SER A 4 21.67 13.99 -9.45
CA SER A 4 21.43 15.36 -9.87
C SER A 4 20.04 15.85 -9.43
N GLN A 5 19.94 17.15 -9.09
CA GLN A 5 18.72 17.74 -8.52
C GLN A 5 17.55 17.83 -9.52
N ASP A 6 17.84 17.88 -10.81
CA ASP A 6 16.85 17.89 -11.90
C ASP A 6 16.02 16.59 -12.00
N ARG A 7 16.49 15.52 -11.35
CA ARG A 7 15.75 14.26 -11.19
C ARG A 7 14.72 14.29 -10.06
N LEU A 8 14.71 15.34 -9.24
CA LEU A 8 13.77 15.51 -8.14
C LEU A 8 12.79 16.61 -8.49
N ARG A 9 11.50 16.29 -8.45
CA ARG A 9 10.40 17.25 -8.65
C ARG A 9 9.55 17.27 -7.40
N PHE A 10 9.34 18.44 -6.83
CA PHE A 10 8.45 18.65 -5.71
C PHE A 10 7.14 19.24 -6.23
N LEU A 11 6.05 18.53 -6.00
CA LEU A 11 4.72 19.06 -6.28
C LEU A 11 4.35 20.11 -5.21
N PRO A 12 3.59 21.15 -5.56
CA PRO A 12 3.08 22.09 -4.58
C PRO A 12 2.14 21.39 -3.59
N ASN A 13 1.89 22.04 -2.45
CA ASN A 13 0.89 21.53 -1.51
C ASN A 13 -0.50 21.53 -2.15
N ASP A 14 -1.17 20.39 -2.08
CA ASP A 14 -2.56 20.23 -2.50
C ASP A 14 -3.48 20.42 -1.30
N PHE A 15 -4.56 21.20 -1.46
CA PHE A 15 -5.51 21.49 -0.37
C PHE A 15 -6.75 20.59 -0.38
N ASN A 16 -6.89 19.70 -1.38
CA ASN A 16 -8.00 18.77 -1.48
C ASN A 16 -7.52 17.39 -1.93
N GLU A 17 -8.30 16.37 -1.58
CA GLU A 17 -7.94 14.98 -1.83
C GLU A 17 -8.05 14.56 -3.30
N GLU A 18 -8.89 15.25 -4.09
CA GLU A 18 -9.06 14.95 -5.52
C GLU A 18 -7.80 15.26 -6.31
N THR A 19 -7.20 16.43 -6.07
CA THR A 19 -5.92 16.84 -6.64
C THR A 19 -4.80 15.92 -6.17
N HIS A 20 -4.76 15.58 -4.87
CA HIS A 20 -3.79 14.63 -4.34
C HIS A 20 -3.83 13.28 -5.08
N ARG A 21 -5.03 12.70 -5.23
CA ARG A 21 -5.21 11.45 -5.98
C ARG A 21 -4.91 11.61 -7.46
N ALA A 22 -5.30 12.71 -8.10
CA ALA A 22 -4.93 12.96 -9.49
C ALA A 22 -3.41 12.98 -9.68
N ASN A 23 -2.67 13.58 -8.75
CA ASN A 23 -1.21 13.63 -8.74
C ASN A 23 -0.56 12.26 -8.57
N LEU A 24 -1.15 11.36 -7.76
CA LEU A 24 -0.68 9.96 -7.69
C LEU A 24 -0.69 9.28 -9.06
N GLY A 25 -1.62 9.64 -9.95
CA GLY A 25 -1.69 9.10 -11.31
C GLY A 25 -0.50 9.44 -12.21
N ILE A 26 0.38 10.35 -11.78
CA ILE A 26 1.65 10.66 -12.46
C ILE A 26 2.69 9.56 -12.20
N ALA A 27 2.57 8.82 -11.10
CA ALA A 27 3.56 7.87 -10.66
C ALA A 27 3.42 6.51 -11.38
N ASP A 28 4.52 6.01 -11.94
CA ASP A 28 4.63 4.63 -12.41
C ASP A 28 4.75 3.64 -11.25
N ILE A 29 5.44 4.03 -10.18
CA ILE A 29 5.67 3.26 -8.96
C ILE A 29 5.69 4.19 -7.76
N VAL A 30 5.33 3.68 -6.58
CA VAL A 30 5.50 4.36 -5.29
C VAL A 30 6.50 3.61 -4.43
N LEU A 31 7.43 4.35 -3.84
CA LEU A 31 8.41 3.86 -2.87
C LEU A 31 7.93 4.22 -1.47
N ASP A 32 7.51 3.24 -0.68
CA ASP A 32 7.01 3.45 0.67
C ASP A 32 8.16 3.70 1.66
N THR A 33 7.91 4.48 2.70
CA THR A 33 8.92 4.88 3.68
C THR A 33 9.11 3.85 4.79
N TYR A 34 10.30 3.81 5.38
CA TYR A 34 10.65 2.96 6.53
C TYR A 34 11.43 3.81 7.56
N PRO A 35 11.26 3.63 8.89
CA PRO A 35 10.48 2.61 9.61
C PRO A 35 9.01 2.96 9.83
N TYR A 36 8.53 4.03 9.18
CA TYR A 36 7.13 4.44 9.26
C TYR A 36 6.53 4.41 7.85
N ASN A 37 5.68 3.43 7.59
CA ASN A 37 5.03 3.26 6.30
C ASN A 37 3.87 4.24 6.13
N GLY A 38 3.46 4.42 4.87
CA GLY A 38 2.14 4.95 4.56
C GLY A 38 1.02 4.08 5.16
N ALA A 39 -0.13 4.73 5.37
CA ALA A 39 -1.38 4.05 5.69
C ALA A 39 -2.43 4.42 4.64
N THR A 40 -3.01 5.61 4.77
CA THR A 40 -3.98 6.15 3.81
C THR A 40 -3.37 6.31 2.42
N THR A 41 -2.18 6.90 2.31
CA THR A 41 -1.47 7.08 1.03
C THR A 41 -1.18 5.75 0.33
N THR A 42 -0.87 4.69 1.10
CA THR A 42 -0.71 3.34 0.56
C THR A 42 -2.04 2.80 0.03
N LEU A 43 -3.13 2.93 0.80
CA LEU A 43 -4.46 2.50 0.34
C LEU A 43 -4.88 3.25 -0.93
N GLU A 44 -4.63 4.56 -1.02
CA GLU A 44 -4.90 5.35 -2.22
C GLU A 44 -4.05 4.89 -3.42
N THR A 45 -2.76 4.63 -3.19
CA THR A 45 -1.85 4.09 -4.21
C THR A 45 -2.35 2.75 -4.76
N LEU A 46 -2.67 1.80 -3.88
CA LEU A 46 -3.20 0.49 -4.25
C LEU A 46 -4.57 0.61 -4.91
N TRP A 47 -5.43 1.50 -4.41
CA TRP A 47 -6.73 1.78 -5.00
C TRP A 47 -6.58 2.31 -6.41
N MET A 48 -5.61 3.18 -6.70
CA MET A 48 -5.32 3.67 -8.04
C MET A 48 -4.65 2.63 -8.95
N GLY A 49 -4.27 1.48 -8.40
CA GLY A 49 -3.62 0.40 -9.14
C GLY A 49 -2.14 0.64 -9.39
N ILE A 50 -1.49 1.51 -8.61
CA ILE A 50 -0.09 1.85 -8.81
C ILE A 50 0.78 0.82 -8.05
N PRO A 51 1.78 0.20 -8.69
CA PRO A 51 2.73 -0.67 -8.01
C PRO A 51 3.47 0.05 -6.87
N LEU A 52 3.61 -0.63 -5.73
CA LEU A 52 4.24 -0.09 -4.52
C LEU A 52 5.36 -1.00 -4.03
N VAL A 53 6.50 -0.41 -3.65
CA VAL A 53 7.59 -1.10 -2.96
C VAL A 53 7.53 -0.76 -1.49
N THR A 54 7.51 -1.76 -0.61
CA THR A 54 7.53 -1.57 0.84
C THR A 54 8.57 -2.46 1.50
N ARG A 55 9.20 -1.95 2.55
CA ARG A 55 10.03 -2.77 3.45
C ARG A 55 9.22 -3.18 4.67
N VAL A 56 9.19 -4.48 4.95
CA VAL A 56 8.53 -5.04 6.13
C VAL A 56 9.39 -4.80 7.37
N GLY A 57 8.83 -4.14 8.39
CA GLY A 57 9.43 -4.03 9.72
C GLY A 57 8.73 -4.89 10.77
N GLU A 58 9.19 -4.76 12.01
CA GLU A 58 8.59 -5.48 13.16
C GLU A 58 7.50 -4.66 13.84
N GLN A 59 7.66 -3.33 13.87
CA GLN A 59 6.72 -2.42 14.50
C GLN A 59 5.44 -2.31 13.68
N PHE A 60 4.30 -2.08 14.35
CA PHE A 60 3.00 -1.88 13.70
C PHE A 60 3.06 -0.84 12.56
N ALA A 61 3.67 0.32 12.82
CA ALA A 61 3.80 1.40 11.83
C ALA A 61 4.67 1.03 10.62
N ALA A 62 5.49 -0.01 10.71
CA ALA A 62 6.34 -0.54 9.65
C ALA A 62 5.71 -1.75 8.93
N ARG A 63 4.41 -2.01 9.13
CA ARG A 63 3.70 -3.18 8.59
C ARG A 63 2.36 -2.87 7.92
N ASN A 64 1.95 -1.60 7.87
CA ASN A 64 0.69 -1.19 7.24
C ASN A 64 0.66 -1.62 5.78
N SER A 65 1.64 -1.17 5.00
CA SER A 65 1.70 -1.45 3.56
C SER A 65 1.82 -2.93 3.24
N TYR A 66 2.61 -3.69 4.01
CA TYR A 66 2.67 -5.14 3.93
C TYR A 66 1.28 -5.78 4.06
N THR A 67 0.56 -5.41 5.12
CA THR A 67 -0.77 -5.95 5.42
C THR A 67 -1.76 -5.62 4.29
N PHE A 68 -1.74 -4.37 3.80
CA PHE A 68 -2.62 -3.96 2.71
C PHE A 68 -2.29 -4.68 1.39
N MET A 69 -1.02 -4.74 0.98
CA MET A 69 -0.63 -5.46 -0.24
C MET A 69 -1.01 -6.94 -0.17
N LYS A 70 -0.75 -7.61 0.96
CA LYS A 70 -1.14 -9.01 1.17
C LYS A 70 -2.65 -9.20 1.08
N ASN A 71 -3.45 -8.33 1.69
CA ASN A 71 -4.90 -8.40 1.62
C ASN A 71 -5.42 -8.10 0.21
N ALA A 72 -4.76 -7.21 -0.55
CA ALA A 72 -5.04 -6.97 -1.97
C ALA A 72 -4.60 -8.12 -2.90
N GLY A 73 -3.92 -9.15 -2.36
CA GLY A 73 -3.43 -10.29 -3.13
C GLY A 73 -2.11 -10.04 -3.87
N ILE A 74 -1.38 -8.98 -3.52
CA ILE A 74 -0.11 -8.60 -4.15
C ILE A 74 1.07 -9.01 -3.27
N SER A 75 2.07 -9.66 -3.86
CA SER A 75 3.32 -10.02 -3.19
C SER A 75 4.54 -9.33 -3.82
N GLN A 76 4.45 -8.91 -5.08
CA GLN A 76 5.47 -8.18 -5.79
C GLN A 76 5.66 -6.79 -5.15
N GLY A 77 6.91 -6.40 -4.91
CA GLY A 77 7.24 -5.15 -4.22
C GLY A 77 7.37 -5.26 -2.69
N ILE A 78 7.08 -6.43 -2.09
CA ILE A 78 7.32 -6.66 -0.66
C ILE A 78 8.78 -7.07 -0.44
N ALA A 79 9.52 -6.27 0.31
CA ALA A 79 10.91 -6.51 0.69
C ALA A 79 11.08 -6.79 2.19
N TRP A 80 11.98 -7.69 2.55
CA TRP A 80 12.28 -8.06 3.94
C TRP A 80 13.57 -7.42 4.49
N ASN A 81 14.36 -6.79 3.62
CA ASN A 81 15.59 -6.07 3.96
C ASN A 81 15.82 -4.91 2.97
N ASP A 82 16.85 -4.10 3.22
CA ASP A 82 17.16 -2.92 2.41
C ASP A 82 17.61 -3.30 1.00
N GLU A 83 18.35 -4.40 0.86
CA GLU A 83 18.81 -4.92 -0.43
C GLU A 83 17.62 -5.30 -1.32
N GLU A 84 16.68 -6.08 -0.80
CA GLU A 84 15.45 -6.46 -1.50
C GLU A 84 14.60 -5.24 -1.86
N TYR A 85 14.52 -4.24 -0.99
CA TYR A 85 13.77 -3.01 -1.26
C TYR A 85 14.35 -2.28 -2.48
N VAL A 86 15.68 -2.14 -2.54
CA VAL A 86 16.37 -1.56 -3.69
C VAL A 86 16.18 -2.41 -4.94
N GLN A 87 16.29 -3.74 -4.85
CA GLN A 87 16.07 -4.63 -5.99
C GLN A 87 14.65 -4.55 -6.55
N TRP A 88 13.63 -4.47 -5.68
CA TRP A 88 12.25 -4.24 -6.10
C TRP A 88 12.07 -2.87 -6.76
N GLY A 89 12.66 -1.82 -6.19
CA GLY A 89 12.63 -0.47 -6.79
C GLY A 89 13.24 -0.46 -8.20
N ILE A 90 14.39 -1.12 -8.39
CA ILE A 90 15.03 -1.25 -9.71
C ILE A 90 14.15 -2.07 -10.65
N LYS A 91 13.66 -3.24 -10.20
CA LYS A 91 12.86 -4.14 -11.03
C LYS A 91 11.58 -3.47 -11.51
N LEU A 92 10.81 -2.88 -10.60
CA LEU A 92 9.58 -2.18 -10.97
C LEU A 92 9.86 -0.89 -11.74
N GLY A 93 11.02 -0.25 -11.56
CA GLY A 93 11.41 0.91 -12.37
C GLY A 93 11.75 0.56 -13.83
N LEU A 94 12.28 -0.64 -14.08
CA LEU A 94 12.74 -1.06 -15.42
C LEU A 94 11.74 -1.95 -16.18
N ASP A 95 10.92 -2.72 -15.47
CA ASP A 95 10.03 -3.73 -16.08
C ASP A 95 8.59 -3.20 -16.18
N GLU A 96 8.25 -2.66 -17.35
CA GLU A 96 6.90 -2.14 -17.65
C GLU A 96 5.83 -3.24 -17.63
N ASN A 97 6.13 -4.42 -18.18
CA ASN A 97 5.17 -5.53 -18.22
C ASN A 97 4.79 -5.97 -16.80
N LEU A 98 5.76 -6.02 -15.89
CA LEU A 98 5.49 -6.32 -14.49
C LEU A 98 4.63 -5.24 -13.83
N ARG A 99 4.84 -3.96 -14.15
CA ARG A 99 3.97 -2.88 -13.65
C ARG A 99 2.54 -3.04 -14.17
N GLU A 100 2.37 -3.37 -15.45
CA GLU A 100 1.05 -3.62 -16.04
C GLU A 100 0.34 -4.83 -15.42
N GLU A 101 1.08 -5.91 -15.14
CA GLU A 101 0.55 -7.09 -14.45
C GLU A 101 0.03 -6.73 -13.05
N ILE A 102 0.84 -6.04 -12.24
CA ILE A 102 0.45 -5.61 -10.89
C ILE A 102 -0.73 -4.65 -10.97
N HIS A 103 -0.72 -3.70 -11.92
CA HIS A 103 -1.83 -2.78 -12.13
C HIS A 103 -3.14 -3.52 -12.46
N TYR A 104 -3.08 -4.54 -13.33
CA TYR A 104 -4.21 -5.40 -13.61
C TYR A 104 -4.68 -6.17 -12.36
N GLN A 105 -3.77 -6.80 -11.62
CA GLN A 105 -4.08 -7.53 -10.38
C GLN A 105 -4.76 -6.63 -9.35
N LEU A 106 -4.23 -5.43 -9.12
CA LEU A 106 -4.82 -4.44 -8.22
C LEU A 106 -6.24 -4.05 -8.64
N ARG A 107 -6.49 -3.82 -9.93
CA ARG A 107 -7.85 -3.55 -10.43
C ARG A 107 -8.80 -4.71 -10.19
N GLN A 108 -8.37 -5.94 -10.45
CA GLN A 108 -9.20 -7.13 -10.15
C GLN A 108 -9.45 -7.29 -8.65
N SER A 109 -8.46 -6.98 -7.81
CA SER A 109 -8.58 -7.08 -6.35
C SER A 109 -9.75 -6.27 -5.81
N ARG A 110 -10.12 -5.14 -6.43
CA ARG A 110 -11.25 -4.28 -5.99
C ARG A 110 -12.58 -5.03 -5.88
N HIS A 111 -12.73 -6.14 -6.62
CA HIS A 111 -13.94 -6.94 -6.63
C HIS A 111 -13.85 -8.20 -5.77
N THR A 112 -12.65 -8.65 -5.42
CA THR A 112 -12.41 -9.97 -4.81
C THR A 112 -11.73 -9.91 -3.45
N SER A 113 -10.94 -8.87 -3.20
CA SER A 113 -10.14 -8.72 -1.99
C SER A 113 -10.99 -8.24 -0.81
N PRO A 114 -10.74 -8.77 0.40
CA PRO A 114 -11.34 -8.26 1.63
C PRO A 114 -10.92 -6.81 1.95
N LEU A 115 -9.78 -6.34 1.42
CA LEU A 115 -9.27 -4.98 1.68
C LEU A 115 -10.28 -3.90 1.28
N TRP A 116 -11.06 -4.15 0.24
CA TRP A 116 -12.00 -3.19 -0.35
C TRP A 116 -13.46 -3.46 0.03
N ASN A 117 -13.71 -4.45 0.88
CA ASN A 117 -15.04 -4.87 1.25
C ASN A 117 -15.43 -4.30 2.63
N ALA A 118 -15.87 -3.05 2.63
CA ALA A 118 -16.29 -2.35 3.86
C ALA A 118 -17.39 -3.11 4.62
N LYS A 119 -18.37 -3.68 3.91
CA LYS A 119 -19.46 -4.45 4.54
C LYS A 119 -18.95 -5.67 5.29
N LYS A 120 -18.03 -6.44 4.67
CA LYS A 120 -17.42 -7.60 5.32
C LYS A 120 -16.58 -7.17 6.53
N PHE A 121 -15.80 -6.11 6.39
CA PHE A 121 -15.03 -5.55 7.50
C PHE A 121 -15.92 -5.15 8.68
N THR A 122 -17.02 -4.44 8.44
CA THR A 122 -18.00 -4.07 9.48
C THR A 122 -18.53 -5.30 10.21
N ILE A 123 -18.98 -6.33 9.48
CA ILE A 123 -19.50 -7.57 10.08
C ILE A 123 -18.43 -8.27 10.94
N ASP A 124 -17.18 -8.32 10.47
CA ASP A 124 -16.09 -8.95 11.23
C ASP A 124 -15.76 -8.16 12.50
N MET A 125 -15.82 -6.83 12.42
CA MET A 125 -15.60 -5.94 13.55
C MET A 125 -16.73 -6.04 14.59
N GLU A 126 -17.99 -6.09 14.15
CA GLU A 126 -19.16 -6.30 15.03
C GLU A 126 -19.05 -7.62 15.80
N LYS A 127 -18.68 -8.72 15.11
CA LYS A 127 -18.45 -10.02 15.77
C LYS A 127 -17.33 -9.95 16.80
N ALA A 128 -16.25 -9.22 16.51
CA ALA A 128 -15.16 -9.04 17.46
C ALA A 128 -15.66 -8.28 18.71
N TYR A 129 -16.50 -7.26 18.54
CA TYR A 129 -17.11 -6.54 19.66
C TYR A 129 -18.07 -7.41 20.47
N GLU A 130 -18.90 -8.23 19.82
CA GLU A 130 -19.78 -9.19 20.51
C GLU A 130 -18.98 -10.18 21.36
N GLN A 131 -17.88 -10.71 20.83
CA GLN A 131 -17.01 -11.64 21.57
C GLN A 131 -16.36 -10.97 22.78
N ILE A 132 -15.88 -9.74 22.63
CA ILE A 132 -15.31 -8.96 23.74
C ILE A 132 -16.38 -8.76 24.81
N TRP A 133 -17.60 -8.39 24.42
CA TRP A 133 -18.72 -8.18 25.35
C TRP A 133 -19.08 -9.45 26.12
N GLN A 134 -19.20 -10.60 25.44
CA GLN A 134 -19.51 -11.89 26.06
C GLN A 134 -18.44 -12.29 27.08
N ASN A 135 -17.16 -12.18 26.72
CA ASN A 135 -16.05 -12.51 27.62
C ASN A 135 -16.06 -11.66 28.90
N HIS A 136 -16.53 -10.42 28.83
CA HIS A 136 -16.66 -9.55 30.01
C HIS A 136 -17.88 -9.84 30.89
N HIS A 137 -18.88 -10.57 30.40
CA HIS A 137 -20.09 -10.94 31.17
C HIS A 137 -20.00 -12.33 31.79
N ASP A 138 -19.04 -13.15 31.34
CA ASP A 138 -18.76 -14.48 31.86
C ASP A 138 -17.72 -14.48 33.01
N ASP A 139 -17.18 -13.29 33.37
CA ASP A 139 -16.37 -12.99 34.57
C ASP A 139 -17.23 -12.35 35.68
#